data_AF-A0A7X1FNH7-F1
#
_entry.id   AF-A0A7X1FNH7-F1
#
_cell.length_a   1.000
_cell.length_b   1.000
_cell.length_c   1.000
_cell.angle_alpha   90.00
_cell.angle_beta   90.00
_cell.angle_gamma   90.00
#
_symmetry.space_group_name_H-M   'P 1'
#
loop_
_entity.id
_entity.type
_entity.pdbx_description
1 polymer ?
#
loop_
_entity_poly.entity_id
_entity_poly.type
_entity_poly.pdbx_seq_one_letter_code
_entity_poly.pdbx_strand_id
1 'polypeptide(L)' 'MAEIVNLRMARKAKDRAAREAEASANRAAHGRTKAERRAAEAERERLLHRVESARREPPREKDAN' A
#
# COMPACT_ATOMS: atom_id res chain seq x y z
N MET A 1 -11.34 -32.50 30.62
CA MET A 1 -12.33 -31.47 30.28
C MET A 1 -11.98 -31.01 28.87
N ALA A 2 -12.80 -31.32 27.87
CA ALA A 2 -12.48 -31.00 26.48
C ALA A 2 -13.07 -29.63 26.12
N GLU A 3 -12.26 -28.77 25.53
CA GLU A 3 -12.72 -27.46 25.06
C GLU A 3 -13.48 -27.64 23.74
N ILE A 4 -14.80 -27.56 23.78
CA ILE A 4 -15.65 -27.71 22.60
C ILE A 4 -15.69 -26.37 21.87
N VAL A 5 -14.83 -26.23 20.87
CA VAL A 5 -14.79 -25.01 20.04
C VAL A 5 -15.82 -25.09 18.93
N ASN A 6 -16.68 -24.08 18.82
CA ASN A 6 -17.64 -23.97 17.74
C ASN A 6 -16.94 -23.50 16.44
N LEU A 7 -16.64 -24.46 15.56
CA LEU A 7 -15.96 -24.20 14.30
C LEU A 7 -16.73 -23.26 13.35
N ARG A 8 -18.08 -23.22 13.44
CA ARG A 8 -18.89 -22.28 12.65
C ARG A 8 -18.62 -20.83 13.05
N MET A 9 -18.56 -20.58 14.36
CA MET A 9 -18.25 -19.25 14.89
C MET A 9 -16.81 -18.86 14.60
N ALA A 10 -15.87 -19.79 14.75
CA ALA A 10 -14.46 -19.57 14.41
C ALA A 10 -14.27 -19.18 12.93
N ARG A 11 -14.94 -19.90 12.01
CA ARG A 11 -14.89 -19.58 10.57
C ARG A 11 -15.48 -18.20 10.28
N LYS A 12 -16.65 -17.89 10.85
CA LYS A 12 -17.28 -16.57 10.71
C LYS A 12 -16.42 -15.43 11.27
N ALA A 13 -15.67 -15.67 12.34
CA ALA A 13 -14.72 -14.69 12.88
C ALA A 13 -13.55 -14.47 11.91
N LYS A 14 -12.97 -15.55 11.36
CA LYS A 14 -11.91 -15.48 10.35
C LYS A 14 -12.34 -14.71 9.11
N ASP A 15 -13.53 -15.01 8.59
CA ASP A 15 -14.05 -14.35 7.38
C ASP A 15 -14.30 -12.85 7.61
N ARG A 16 -14.76 -12.45 8.80
CA ARG A 16 -14.89 -11.05 9.18
C ARG A 16 -13.54 -10.33 9.26
N ALA A 17 -12.56 -10.95 9.92
CA ALA A 17 -11.22 -10.39 10.02
C ALA A 17 -10.55 -10.21 8.65
N ALA A 18 -10.74 -11.17 7.74
CA ALA A 18 -10.23 -11.07 6.37
C ALA A 18 -10.83 -9.88 5.62
N ARG A 19 -12.17 -9.70 5.71
CA ARG A 19 -12.87 -8.56 5.08
C ARG A 19 -12.44 -7.22 5.66
N GLU A 20 -12.20 -7.15 6.97
CA GLU A 20 -11.72 -5.92 7.61
C GLU A 20 -10.30 -5.55 7.17
N ALA A 21 -9.41 -6.56 7.07
CA ALA A 21 -8.06 -6.37 6.55
C ALA A 21 -8.08 -5.87 5.10
N GLU A 22 -8.89 -6.50 4.24
CA GLU A 22 -9.07 -6.07 2.86
C GLU A 22 -9.64 -4.65 2.75
N ALA A 23 -10.66 -4.33 3.56
CA ALA A 23 -11.23 -2.99 3.61
C ALA A 23 -10.23 -1.95 4.13
N SER A 24 -9.30 -2.31 5.03
CA SER A 24 -8.23 -1.43 5.48
C SER A 24 -7.21 -1.18 4.37
N ALA A 25 -6.83 -2.23 3.63
CA ALA A 25 -5.93 -2.14 2.49
C ALA A 25 -6.55 -1.30 1.37
N ASN A 26 -7.83 -1.50 1.07
CA ASN A 26 -8.57 -0.72 0.08
C ASN A 26 -8.75 0.73 0.53
N ARG A 27 -8.95 1.02 1.82
CA ARG A 27 -8.94 2.39 2.34
C ARG A 27 -7.56 3.04 2.24
N ALA A 28 -6.48 2.30 2.47
CA ALA A 28 -5.14 2.82 2.27
C ALA A 28 -4.80 3.06 0.79
N ALA A 29 -5.28 2.18 -0.09
CA ALA A 29 -5.02 2.22 -1.53
C ALA A 29 -5.92 3.22 -2.27
N HIS A 30 -7.19 3.29 -1.90
CA HIS A 30 -8.23 4.05 -2.61
C HIS A 30 -8.90 5.14 -1.76
N GLY A 31 -8.68 5.15 -0.44
CA GLY A 31 -9.24 6.16 0.46
C GLY A 31 -8.44 7.46 0.54
N ARG A 32 -7.30 7.56 -0.16
CA ARG A 32 -6.63 8.85 -0.34
C ARG A 32 -7.46 9.75 -1.24
N THR A 33 -7.73 10.94 -0.75
CA THR A 33 -8.40 11.97 -1.55
C THR A 33 -7.54 12.36 -2.75
N LYS A 34 -8.17 12.94 -3.79
CA LYS A 34 -7.43 13.43 -4.97
C LYS A 34 -6.33 14.44 -4.59
N ALA A 35 -6.55 15.23 -3.54
CA ALA A 35 -5.58 16.19 -3.03
C ALA A 35 -4.35 15.50 -2.41
N GLU A 36 -4.56 14.50 -1.55
CA GLU A 36 -3.48 13.72 -0.93
C GLU A 36 -2.68 12.92 -1.97
N ARG A 37 -3.36 12.34 -2.97
CA ARG A 37 -2.68 11.65 -4.07
C ARG A 37 -1.78 12.60 -4.85
N ARG A 38 -2.27 13.79 -5.20
CA ARG A 38 -1.49 14.82 -5.89
C ARG A 38 -0.32 15.33 -5.07
N ALA A 39 -0.50 15.50 -3.76
CA ALA A 39 0.57 15.91 -2.85
C ALA A 39 1.68 14.85 -2.82
N ALA A 40 1.32 13.57 -2.70
CA ALA A 40 2.27 12.46 -2.72
C ALA A 40 2.97 12.30 -4.08
N GLU A 41 2.26 12.48 -5.20
CA GLU A 41 2.83 12.50 -6.55
C GLU A 41 3.86 13.63 -6.70
N ALA A 42 3.50 14.86 -6.31
CA ALA A 42 4.40 16.01 -6.35
C ALA A 42 5.62 15.84 -5.44
N GLU A 43 5.44 15.22 -4.27
CA GLU A 43 6.57 14.88 -3.39
C GLU A 43 7.50 13.85 -4.04
N ARG A 44 6.93 12.80 -4.65
CA ARG A 44 7.70 11.79 -5.38
C ARG A 44 8.49 12.39 -6.54
N GLU A 45 7.88 13.28 -7.33
CA GLU A 45 8.57 13.98 -8.42
C GLU A 45 9.73 14.84 -7.91
N ARG A 46 9.54 15.58 -6.81
CA ARG A 46 10.62 16.37 -6.19
C ARG A 46 11.77 15.48 -5.72
N LEU A 47 11.47 14.34 -5.13
CA LEU A 47 12.48 13.38 -4.68
C LEU A 47 13.23 12.77 -5.88
N LEU A 48 12.53 12.35 -6.93
CA LEU A 48 13.14 11.85 -8.15
C LEU A 48 14.04 12.89 -8.79
N HIS A 49 13.57 14.12 -8.93
CA HIS A 49 14.37 15.23 -9.48
C HIS A 49 15.61 15.51 -8.61
N ARG A 50 15.49 15.46 -7.28
CA ARG A 50 16.63 15.64 -6.37
C ARG A 50 17.68 14.52 -6.53
N VAL A 51 17.23 13.28 -6.68
CA VAL A 51 18.13 12.15 -6.90
C VAL A 51 18.82 12.27 -8.27
N GLU A 52 18.05 12.61 -9.30
CA GLU A 52 18.57 12.78 -10.65
C GLU A 52 19.59 13.93 -10.73
N SER A 53 19.31 15.08 -10.11
CA SER A 53 20.25 16.20 -10.10
C SER A 53 21.51 15.92 -9.28
N ALA A 54 21.45 15.00 -8.32
CA ALA A 54 22.59 14.54 -7.53
C ALA A 54 23.35 13.37 -8.19
N ARG A 55 22.89 12.88 -9.34
CA ARG A 55 23.47 11.72 -10.02
C ARG A 55 24.85 12.08 -10.59
N ARG A 56 25.85 11.28 -10.26
CA ARG A 56 27.25 11.45 -10.72
C ARG A 56 27.60 10.60 -11.93
N GLU A 57 26.87 9.50 -12.12
CA GLU A 57 27.02 8.59 -13.25
C GLU A 57 25.98 8.91 -14.33
N PRO A 58 26.32 8.78 -15.63
CA PRO A 58 25.34 8.97 -16.69
C PRO A 58 24.15 7.99 -16.53
N PRO A 59 22.96 8.35 -17.04
CA PRO A 59 21.80 7.47 -17.02
C PRO A 59 22.16 6.15 -17.69
N ARG A 60 21.87 5.02 -17.03
CA ARG A 60 22.13 3.72 -17.64
C ARG A 60 21.10 3.53 -18.75
N GLU A 61 21.51 2.93 -19.86
CA GLU A 61 20.64 2.63 -21.01
C GLU A 61 19.37 1.86 -20.64
N LYS A 62 19.38 1.16 -19.49
CA LYS A 62 18.24 0.42 -18.93
C LYS A 62 17.22 1.29 -18.17
N ASP A 63 17.55 2.55 -17.86
CA ASP A 63 16.68 3.47 -17.12
C ASP A 63 15.74 4.27 -18.06
N ALA A 64 15.94 4.16 -19.39
CA ALA A 64 15.23 4.93 -20.42
C ALA A 64 14.11 4.15 -21.13
N ASN A 65 13.79 2.93 -20.69
CA ASN A 65 12.80 2.03 -21.30
C ASN A 65 11.61 1.76 -20.38
#